data_AF-A0A397UKX8-F1
#
_entry.id   AF-A0A397UKX8-F1
#
_cell.length_a   1.000
_cell.length_b   1.000
_cell.length_c   1.000
_cell.angle_alpha   90.00
_cell.angle_beta   90.00
_cell.angle_gamma   90.00
#
_symmetry.space_group_name_H-M   'P 1'
#
loop_
_entity.id
_entity.type
_entity.pdbx_description
1 polymer ?
#
loop_
_entity_poly.entity_id
_entity_poly.type
_entity_poly.pdbx_seq_one_letter_code
_entity_poly.pdbx_strand_id
1 'polypeptide(L)' 'MQFRLVDSNLEVYGITQNTTNDEYLMVFKYANKGSLHEFLLSNFRELNWEFKLHRRNYVHGDFHSDNIL' A
#
# COMPACT_ATOMS: atom_id res chain seq x y z
N MET A 1 -15.47 -14.97 -3.66
CA MET A 1 -14.76 -14.38 -4.81
C MET A 1 -13.50 -13.72 -4.24
N GLN A 2 -12.30 -14.18 -4.60
CA GLN A 2 -11.03 -13.64 -4.09
C GLN A 2 -10.44 -12.74 -5.17
N PHE A 3 -10.33 -11.44 -4.90
CA PHE A 3 -9.65 -10.49 -5.78
C PHE A 3 -8.17 -10.43 -5.37
N ARG A 4 -7.29 -11.02 -6.17
CA ARG A 4 -5.83 -10.87 -6.00
C ARG A 4 -5.32 -9.88 -7.05
N LEU A 5 -4.89 -8.72 -6.60
CA LEU A 5 -3.99 -7.86 -7.38
C LEU A 5 -2.62 -8.55 -7.37
N VAL A 6 -2.25 -9.15 -8.50
CA VAL A 6 -1.13 -10.12 -8.61
C VAL A 6 0.25 -9.47 -8.38
N ASP A 7 0.32 -8.14 -8.24
CA ASP A 7 1.57 -7.36 -8.20
C ASP A 7 1.68 -6.41 -6.98
N SER A 8 0.78 -6.53 -6.00
CA SER A 8 0.82 -5.76 -4.74
C SER A 8 0.99 -6.70 -3.55
N ASN A 9 2.00 -6.43 -2.71
CA ASN A 9 2.13 -7.07 -1.38
C ASN A 9 0.95 -6.75 -0.44
N LEU A 10 0.07 -5.83 -0.85
CA LEU A 10 -1.20 -5.53 -0.20
C LEU A 10 -2.26 -6.52 -0.68
N GLU A 11 -2.63 -7.45 0.20
CA GLU A 11 -3.66 -8.45 -0.07
C GLU A 11 -5.06 -7.90 0.24
N VAL A 12 -6.02 -8.15 -0.65
CA VAL A 12 -7.43 -7.78 -0.46
C VAL A 12 -8.17 -9.01 0.07
N TYR A 13 -8.77 -8.90 1.26
CA TYR A 13 -9.56 -9.98 1.86
C TYR A 13 -11.03 -9.94 1.42
N GLY A 14 -11.57 -8.75 1.14
CA GLY A 14 -12.93 -8.60 0.66
C GLY A 14 -13.49 -7.20 0.83
N ILE A 15 -14.82 -7.10 0.76
CA ILE A 15 -15.59 -5.88 0.97
C ILE A 15 -16.61 -6.18 2.08
N THR A 16 -16.82 -5.24 2.99
CA THR A 16 -17.90 -5.26 3.97
C THR A 16 -18.87 -4.12 3.71
N GLN A 17 -20.14 -4.31 4.07
CA GLN A 17 -21.20 -3.31 3.91
C GLN A 17 -21.84 -3.03 5.27
N ASN A 18 -22.06 -1.75 5.58
CA ASN A 18 -22.96 -1.34 6.62
C ASN A 18 -24.37 -1.19 6.05
N THR A 19 -25.26 -2.11 6.37
CA THR A 19 -26.65 -2.13 5.87
C THR A 19 -27.53 -1.03 6.44
N THR A 20 -27.03 -0.23 7.38
CA THR A 20 -27.77 0.88 8.01
C THR A 20 -27.70 2.16 7.19
N ASN A 21 -26.58 2.38 6.49
CA ASN A 21 -26.30 3.60 5.73
C ASN A 21 -25.75 3.34 4.33
N ASP A 22 -25.78 2.08 3.87
CA ASP A 22 -25.29 1.63 2.57
C ASP A 22 -23.81 1.98 2.28
N GLU A 23 -23.00 2.13 3.33
CA GLU A 23 -21.56 2.34 3.20
C GLU A 23 -20.82 1.02 2.97
N TYR A 24 -19.80 1.07 2.10
CA TYR A 24 -18.94 -0.07 1.79
C TYR A 24 -17.50 0.23 2.20
N LEU A 25 -16.84 -0.75 2.81
CA LEU A 25 -15.42 -0.69 3.17
C LEU A 25 -14.66 -1.84 2.52
N MET A 26 -13.49 -1.58 1.97
CA MET A 26 -12.55 -2.63 1.54
C MET A 26 -11.70 -3.10 2.72
N VAL A 27 -11.55 -4.41 2.83
CA VAL A 27 -10.73 -5.05 3.87
C VAL A 27 -9.42 -5.51 3.26
N PHE A 28 -8.32 -4.95 3.74
CA PHE A 28 -6.96 -5.28 3.30
C PHE A 28 -6.15 -5.91 4.43
N LYS A 29 -5.07 -6.61 4.05
CA LYS A 29 -4.03 -7.02 5.00
C LYS A 29 -3.42 -5.80 5.67
N TYR A 30 -3.38 -5.83 7.01
CA TYR A 30 -2.73 -4.79 7.79
C TYR A 30 -1.20 -4.83 7.61
N ALA A 31 -0.60 -3.66 7.35
CA ALA A 31 0.84 -3.46 7.31
C ALA A 31 1.27 -2.68 8.56
N ASN A 32 2.14 -3.28 9.38
CA ASN A 32 2.52 -2.75 10.69
C ASN A 32 3.86 -1.99 10.70
N LYS A 33 4.46 -1.76 9.53
CA LYS A 33 5.79 -1.14 9.41
C LYS A 33 5.76 0.36 9.10
N GLY A 34 4.57 0.96 9.02
CA GLY A 34 4.41 2.34 8.60
C GLY A 34 4.53 2.50 7.09
N SER A 35 4.61 3.74 6.64
CA SER A 35 4.76 4.05 5.21
C SER A 35 6.22 3.98 4.76
N LEU A 36 6.45 3.89 3.44
CA LEU A 36 7.78 4.00 2.85
C LEU A 36 8.43 5.35 3.22
N HIS A 37 7.64 6.43 3.34
CA HIS A 37 8.15 7.72 3.79
C HIS A 37 8.79 7.64 5.18
N GLU A 38 8.07 7.05 6.15
CA GLU A 38 8.56 6.87 7.52
C GLU A 38 9.83 6.00 7.53
N PHE A 39 9.81 4.89 6.79
CA PHE A 39 10.97 4.01 6.67
C PHE A 39 12.20 4.73 6.09
N LEU A 40 12.02 5.50 5.00
CA LEU A 40 13.11 6.23 4.36
C LEU A 40 13.66 7.33 5.27
N LEU A 41 12.81 8.03 6.02
CA LEU A 41 13.24 9.03 6.99
C LEU A 41 14.10 8.41 8.10
N SER A 42 13.67 7.28 8.66
CA SER A 42 14.41 6.62 9.74
C SER A 42 15.73 5.99 9.29
N ASN A 43 15.85 5.56 8.03
CA ASN A 43 16.98 4.75 7.54
C ASN A 43 17.82 5.45 6.44
N PHE A 44 17.61 6.76 6.22
CA PHE A 44 18.13 7.45 5.03
C PHE A 44 19.64 7.29 4.80
N ARG A 45 20.42 7.27 5.90
CA ARG A 45 21.89 7.18 5.89
C ARG A 45 22.41 5.77 5.60
N GLU A 46 21.63 4.75 5.91
CA GLU A 46 22.02 3.34 5.79
C GLU A 46 21.62 2.74 4.44
N LEU A 47 20.71 3.39 3.71
CA LEU A 47 20.17 2.92 2.44
C LEU A 47 21.02 3.34 1.22
N ASN A 48 21.43 2.34 0.44
CA ASN A 48 21.96 2.48 -0.92
C ASN A 48 20.92 3.16 -1.85
N TRP A 49 21.39 3.94 -2.83
CA TRP A 49 20.59 4.60 -3.85
C TRP A 49 19.69 3.63 -4.67
N GLU A 50 20.11 2.39 -4.89
CA GLU A 50 19.33 1.40 -5.62
C GLU A 50 18.01 1.07 -4.91
N PHE A 51 18.02 1.03 -3.57
CA PHE A 51 16.81 0.85 -2.76
C PHE A 51 15.91 2.08 -2.74
N LYS A 52 16.43 3.26 -3.10
CA LYS A 52 15.66 4.51 -3.16
C LYS A 52 14.86 4.64 -4.47
N LEU A 53 15.18 3.87 -5.51
CA LEU A 53 14.53 3.93 -6.81
C LEU A 53 13.41 2.87 -6.94
N HIS A 54 12.17 3.30 -6.79
CA HIS A 54 11.00 2.49 -7.12
C HIS A 54 10.52 2.77 -8.56
N ARG A 55 10.55 1.75 -9.45
CA ARG A 55 9.94 1.81 -10.78
C ARG A 55 8.80 0.79 -10.90
N ARG A 56 7.64 1.24 -11.38
CA ARG A 56 6.50 0.38 -11.77
C ARG A 56 5.93 0.88 -13.09
N ASN A 57 5.31 -0.01 -13.87
CA ASN A 57 4.74 0.28 -15.20
C ASN A 57 3.24 0.62 -15.18
N TYR A 58 2.68 0.94 -14.00
CA TYR A 58 1.29 1.34 -13.84
C TYR A 58 1.21 2.80 -13.37
N VAL A 59 0.23 3.54 -13.90
CA VAL A 59 -0.03 4.92 -13.48
C VAL A 59 -1.05 4.89 -12.35
N HIS A 60 -0.60 5.20 -11.12
CA HIS A 60 -1.45 5.22 -9.92
C HIS A 60 -2.32 6.48 -9.81
N GLY A 61 -1.90 7.60 -10.41
CA GLY A 61 -2.54 8.92 -10.27
C GLY A 61 -2.19 9.66 -8.98
N ASP A 62 -1.78 8.95 -7.92
CA ASP A 62 -1.36 9.51 -6.63
C ASP A 62 -0.15 8.75 -6.04
N PHE A 63 0.89 8.57 -6.86
CA PHE A 63 2.06 7.80 -6.49
C PHE A 63 3.04 8.65 -5.65
N HIS A 64 2.95 8.54 -4.33
CA HIS A 64 3.90 9.14 -3.38
C HIS A 64 4.28 8.16 -2.26
N SER A 65 5.35 8.47 -1.53
CA SER A 65 5.95 7.58 -0.53
C SER A 65 5.04 7.25 0.66
N ASP A 66 4.05 8.08 0.98
CA ASP A 66 3.09 7.79 2.06
C ASP A 66 2.01 6.80 1.66
N ASN A 67 1.77 6.63 0.35
CA ASN A 67 0.83 5.64 -0.20
C ASN A 67 1.47 4.27 -0.45
N ILE A 68 2.72 4.08 -0.02
CA ILE A 68 3.44 2.81 -0.11
C ILE A 68 3.64 2.27 1.31
N LEU A 69 3.20 1.04 1.55
CA LEU A 69 3.27 0.32 2.83
C LEU A 69 4.23 -0.86 2.78
#